data_AF-A0A2D5ZFR5-F1
#
_entry.id   AF-A0A2D5ZFR5-F1
#
_cell.length_a   1.000
_cell.length_b   1.000
_cell.length_c   1.000
_cell.angle_alpha   90.00
_cell.angle_beta   90.00
_cell.angle_gamma   90.00
#
_symmetry.space_group_name_H-M   'P 1'
#
loop_
_entity.id
_entity.type
_entity.pdbx_description
1 polymer ?
#
loop_
_entity_poly.entity_id
_entity_poly.type
_entity_poly.pdbx_seq_one_letter_code
_entity_poly.pdbx_strand_id
1 'polypeptide(L)'
;AGNALDGEWVDASRVLSGDGAAGGDFTFTFNVAVGDIDRDGAAAITDVAPLRAADGTTTGAAGYSIFADLDANGVVDAADADVLRQQLGRALPGGAPNAPAGTAGATTITLTGADRVVVTPDGAATTGTIDIMLQTGDGAPIDLLEYSVRVELVGPEVGAGVSLIGGGVASAAPAATAPDPLNAPGNVDDLPAGYYLSTANTSGAAIRVDDGDGLIRVDYEISPGAIGTYQLDLLVERVNDTVLLDDAGRALAFSIIAPTLTVSIPGDLNGDFVVGANDLAIVLANFTQSVPVGDFSRGDVTGPGGVPDGIVGADDLVLILGAFTNQVIPPGGSASATGADDALALASDAPTAPPGATSSLDRWQGWNRPVFRDAERTDTVTRLFSPRSDDHLPDGG
;
A
#
# COMPACT_ATOMS: atom_id res chain seq x y z
N ALA A 1 -47.14 19.80 19.45
CA ALA A 1 -46.40 20.10 18.20
C ALA A 1 -45.18 20.92 18.60
N GLY A 2 -43.94 20.54 18.35
CA GLY A 2 -43.36 19.34 17.74
C GLY A 2 -41.87 19.35 18.05
N ASN A 3 -41.36 18.27 18.63
CA ASN A 3 -39.92 18.02 18.86
C ASN A 3 -39.50 16.75 18.09
N ALA A 4 -40.17 16.44 16.98
CA ALA A 4 -40.01 15.16 16.29
C ALA A 4 -38.94 15.20 15.18
N LEU A 5 -38.15 16.28 15.11
CA LEU A 5 -37.10 16.53 14.11
C LEU A 5 -36.05 17.52 14.67
N ASP A 6 -35.56 17.35 15.91
CA ASP A 6 -34.58 18.28 16.52
C ASP A 6 -33.14 18.06 16.02
N GLY A 7 -32.86 16.91 15.37
CA GLY A 7 -31.70 16.72 14.51
C GLY A 7 -30.65 15.74 15.02
N GLU A 8 -30.83 15.14 16.20
CA GLU A 8 -30.00 14.02 16.62
C GLU A 8 -30.42 12.70 15.94
N TRP A 9 -29.43 11.93 15.49
CA TRP A 9 -29.60 10.59 14.94
C TRP A 9 -28.86 9.59 15.82
N VAL A 10 -29.60 8.78 16.58
CA VAL A 10 -28.99 7.90 17.59
C VAL A 10 -28.46 6.59 16.98
N ASP A 11 -28.97 6.17 15.82
CA ASP A 11 -28.69 4.83 15.30
C ASP A 11 -28.80 4.67 13.76
N ALA A 12 -28.79 5.77 13.00
CA ALA A 12 -29.00 5.77 11.53
C ALA A 12 -30.26 5.02 11.04
N SER A 13 -31.18 4.62 11.92
CA SER A 13 -32.23 3.64 11.62
C SER A 13 -33.63 4.24 11.44
N ARG A 14 -33.82 5.56 11.52
CA ARG A 14 -35.16 6.16 11.64
C ARG A 14 -35.45 7.28 10.66
N VAL A 15 -36.65 7.25 10.09
CA VAL A 15 -37.20 8.29 9.21
C VAL A 15 -37.51 9.62 9.94
N LEU A 16 -37.32 9.67 11.25
CA LEU A 16 -37.58 10.82 12.12
C LEU A 16 -36.36 11.04 13.01
N SER A 17 -35.73 12.21 12.92
CA SER A 17 -34.63 12.63 13.79
C SER A 17 -35.14 13.06 15.16
N GLY A 18 -34.36 12.77 16.20
CA GLY A 18 -34.44 13.47 17.47
C GLY A 18 -34.73 12.69 18.74
N ASP A 19 -34.30 13.28 19.86
CA ASP A 19 -34.52 12.75 21.21
C ASP A 19 -35.69 13.45 21.96
N GLY A 20 -36.25 14.49 21.36
CA GLY A 20 -37.35 15.26 21.91
C GLY A 20 -36.91 16.49 22.71
N ALA A 21 -35.62 16.81 22.79
CA ALA A 21 -35.07 18.02 23.39
C ALA A 21 -34.92 19.15 22.35
N ALA A 22 -35.25 20.37 22.75
CA ALA A 22 -35.00 21.51 21.88
C ALA A 22 -33.51 21.88 21.90
N GLY A 23 -32.91 22.06 20.72
CA GLY A 23 -31.57 22.63 20.58
C GLY A 23 -30.46 21.70 20.10
N GLY A 24 -30.80 20.53 19.54
CA GLY A 24 -29.84 19.64 18.87
C GLY A 24 -29.24 20.21 17.58
N ASP A 25 -28.01 19.81 17.27
CA ASP A 25 -27.36 20.11 16.00
C ASP A 25 -27.78 19.06 14.95
N PHE A 26 -28.44 19.50 13.87
CA PHE A 26 -28.78 18.64 12.74
C PHE A 26 -27.51 18.26 11.97
N THR A 27 -26.90 17.14 12.37
CA THR A 27 -25.73 16.58 11.71
C THR A 27 -26.14 15.30 11.00
N PHE A 28 -25.93 15.24 9.69
CA PHE A 28 -26.06 14.01 8.91
C PHE A 28 -24.80 13.83 8.06
N THR A 29 -24.38 12.58 7.93
CA THR A 29 -23.25 12.20 7.06
C THR A 29 -23.81 11.55 5.82
N PHE A 30 -23.34 11.97 4.65
CA PHE A 30 -23.65 11.35 3.37
C PHE A 30 -22.36 10.82 2.77
N ASN A 31 -22.21 9.50 2.75
CA ASN A 31 -21.05 8.84 2.16
C ASN A 31 -21.46 8.18 0.83
N VAL A 32 -20.57 8.23 -0.16
CA VAL A 32 -20.75 7.59 -1.47
C VAL A 32 -19.50 6.77 -1.76
N ALA A 33 -19.68 5.49 -2.05
CA ALA A 33 -18.63 4.65 -2.61
C ALA A 33 -18.82 4.61 -4.13
N VAL A 34 -18.11 5.49 -4.84
CA VAL A 34 -18.07 5.42 -6.29
C VAL A 34 -17.29 4.17 -6.67
N GLY A 35 -17.79 3.36 -7.61
CA GLY A 35 -17.16 2.10 -8.01
C GLY A 35 -17.59 0.86 -7.22
N ASP A 36 -18.43 1.03 -6.19
CA ASP A 36 -19.10 -0.08 -5.48
C ASP A 36 -20.33 -0.54 -6.29
N ILE A 37 -20.08 -1.41 -7.27
CA ILE A 37 -21.05 -1.90 -8.25
C ILE A 37 -21.94 -2.96 -7.62
N ASP A 38 -21.39 -3.81 -6.74
CA ASP A 38 -22.17 -4.86 -6.06
C ASP A 38 -22.89 -4.37 -4.79
N ARG A 39 -22.54 -3.17 -4.29
CA ARG A 39 -23.13 -2.45 -3.15
C ARG A 39 -22.80 -3.08 -1.81
N ASP A 40 -21.58 -3.58 -1.66
CA ASP A 40 -21.06 -4.15 -0.41
C ASP A 40 -20.41 -3.10 0.52
N GLY A 41 -20.32 -1.85 0.06
CA GLY A 41 -19.75 -0.73 0.81
C GLY A 41 -18.28 -0.45 0.48
N ALA A 42 -17.68 -1.13 -0.49
CA ALA A 42 -16.35 -0.81 -0.99
C ALA A 42 -16.28 -0.87 -2.52
N ALA A 43 -15.38 -0.09 -3.10
CA ALA A 43 -14.92 -0.30 -4.46
C ALA A 43 -13.74 -1.28 -4.40
N ALA A 44 -14.03 -2.57 -4.55
CA ALA A 44 -13.10 -3.67 -4.42
C ALA A 44 -12.95 -4.43 -5.74
N ILE A 45 -12.06 -5.42 -5.75
CA ILE A 45 -11.84 -6.22 -6.96
C ILE A 45 -13.08 -7.05 -7.35
N THR A 46 -13.95 -7.36 -6.39
CA THR A 46 -15.23 -8.03 -6.60
C THR A 46 -16.19 -7.26 -7.52
N ASP A 47 -16.04 -5.93 -7.64
CA ASP A 47 -16.82 -5.09 -8.55
C ASP A 47 -16.45 -5.25 -10.03
N VAL A 48 -15.28 -5.83 -10.33
CA VAL A 48 -14.86 -6.03 -11.73
C VAL A 48 -15.72 -7.10 -12.41
N ALA A 49 -16.18 -8.12 -11.68
CA ALA A 49 -17.05 -9.16 -12.24
C ALA A 49 -18.41 -8.62 -12.75
N PRO A 50 -19.20 -7.84 -11.98
CA PRO A 50 -20.43 -7.24 -12.48
C PRO A 50 -20.20 -6.18 -13.55
N LEU A 51 -19.09 -5.42 -13.51
CA LEU A 51 -18.70 -4.53 -14.60
C LEU A 51 -18.50 -5.31 -15.91
N ARG A 52 -17.67 -6.36 -15.87
CA ARG A 52 -17.38 -7.22 -17.02
C ARG A 52 -18.64 -7.88 -17.59
N ALA A 53 -19.56 -8.29 -16.71
CA ALA A 53 -20.84 -8.88 -17.13
C ALA A 53 -21.75 -7.90 -17.91
N ALA A 54 -21.57 -6.59 -17.69
CA ALA A 54 -22.33 -5.52 -18.34
C ALA A 54 -21.58 -4.85 -19.50
N ASP A 55 -20.30 -5.17 -19.74
CA ASP A 55 -19.47 -4.55 -20.78
C ASP A 55 -20.13 -4.59 -22.18
N GLY A 56 -20.08 -3.45 -22.87
CA GLY A 56 -20.68 -3.23 -24.19
C GLY A 56 -22.21 -3.11 -24.20
N THR A 57 -22.88 -3.17 -23.05
CA THR A 57 -24.33 -2.97 -22.98
C THR A 57 -24.68 -1.48 -22.99
N THR A 58 -25.88 -1.16 -23.48
CA THR A 58 -26.39 0.22 -23.52
C THR A 58 -27.71 0.32 -22.77
N THR A 59 -28.13 1.52 -22.41
CA THR A 59 -29.39 1.77 -21.71
C THR A 59 -30.57 1.09 -22.41
N GLY A 60 -31.27 0.22 -21.68
CA GLY A 60 -32.42 -0.54 -22.19
C GLY A 60 -32.08 -1.90 -22.81
N ALA A 61 -30.79 -2.23 -22.98
CA ALA A 61 -30.36 -3.57 -23.35
C ALA A 61 -30.56 -4.55 -22.18
N ALA A 62 -30.83 -5.82 -22.50
CA ALA A 62 -30.78 -6.88 -21.49
C ALA A 62 -29.32 -7.03 -21.01
N GLY A 63 -29.10 -7.01 -19.70
CA GLY A 63 -27.77 -7.09 -19.09
C GLY A 63 -27.14 -5.73 -18.74
N TYR A 64 -27.73 -4.61 -19.18
CA TYR A 64 -27.28 -3.29 -18.74
C TYR A 64 -27.51 -3.12 -17.23
N SER A 65 -26.49 -2.62 -16.55
CA SER A 65 -26.52 -2.23 -15.15
C SER A 65 -26.16 -0.76 -15.03
N ILE A 66 -27.07 0.04 -14.48
CA ILE A 66 -26.79 1.45 -14.17
C ILE A 66 -25.67 1.61 -13.14
N PHE A 67 -25.37 0.56 -12.36
CA PHE A 67 -24.27 0.59 -11.41
C PHE A 67 -22.91 0.33 -12.08
N ALA A 68 -22.91 -0.28 -13.27
CA ALA A 68 -21.70 -0.53 -14.06
C ALA A 68 -21.39 0.63 -15.03
N ASP A 69 -22.35 1.50 -15.32
CA ASP A 69 -22.22 2.74 -16.10
C ASP A 69 -21.82 3.89 -15.15
N LEU A 70 -20.56 3.86 -14.72
CA LEU A 70 -19.98 4.72 -13.70
C LEU A 70 -19.79 6.17 -14.16
N ASP A 71 -19.69 6.43 -15.46
CA ASP A 71 -19.67 7.79 -16.02
C ASP A 71 -21.06 8.31 -16.43
N ALA A 72 -22.09 7.47 -16.34
CA ALA A 72 -23.49 7.73 -16.66
C ALA A 72 -23.73 8.18 -18.10
N ASN A 73 -22.93 7.73 -19.06
CA ASN A 73 -23.08 8.07 -20.48
C ASN A 73 -24.13 7.21 -21.20
N GLY A 74 -24.66 6.17 -20.55
CA GLY A 74 -25.68 5.28 -21.08
C GLY A 74 -25.12 4.02 -21.77
N VAL A 75 -23.81 3.80 -21.72
CA VAL A 75 -23.05 2.67 -22.26
C VAL A 75 -22.08 2.20 -21.19
N VAL A 76 -21.98 0.89 -20.96
CA VAL A 76 -20.93 0.32 -20.10
C VAL A 76 -19.74 -0.03 -20.99
N ASP A 77 -18.59 0.61 -20.80
CA ASP A 77 -17.38 0.37 -21.58
C ASP A 77 -16.07 0.60 -20.80
N ALA A 78 -14.96 0.78 -21.53
CA ALA A 78 -13.64 1.00 -20.95
C ALA A 78 -13.54 2.30 -20.12
N ALA A 79 -14.36 3.32 -20.38
CA ALA A 79 -14.41 4.53 -19.57
C ALA A 79 -14.90 4.23 -18.14
N ASP A 80 -15.86 3.32 -17.99
CA ASP A 80 -16.33 2.88 -16.67
C ASP A 80 -15.26 2.07 -15.94
N ALA A 81 -14.53 1.22 -16.67
CA ALA A 81 -13.38 0.52 -16.11
C ALA A 81 -12.30 1.51 -15.61
N ASP A 82 -12.06 2.61 -16.32
CA ASP A 82 -11.14 3.67 -15.88
C ASP A 82 -11.61 4.34 -14.59
N VAL A 83 -12.92 4.57 -14.44
CA VAL A 83 -13.50 5.09 -13.19
C VAL A 83 -13.35 4.08 -12.06
N LEU A 84 -13.71 2.82 -12.27
CA LEU A 84 -13.55 1.76 -11.25
C LEU A 84 -12.11 1.66 -10.78
N ARG A 85 -11.13 1.58 -11.70
CA ARG A 85 -9.71 1.49 -11.38
C ARG A 85 -9.22 2.64 -10.49
N GLN A 86 -9.75 3.84 -10.67
CA GLN A 86 -9.42 5.01 -9.83
C GLN A 86 -10.03 4.96 -8.42
N GLN A 87 -11.06 4.14 -8.21
CA GLN A 87 -11.73 4.01 -6.92
C GLN A 87 -11.33 2.74 -6.15
N LEU A 88 -10.65 1.78 -6.79
CA LEU A 88 -10.28 0.52 -6.14
C LEU A 88 -9.55 0.73 -4.80
N GLY A 89 -9.94 -0.05 -3.80
CA GLY A 89 -9.43 0.02 -2.43
C GLY A 89 -10.14 1.05 -1.55
N ARG A 90 -11.05 1.87 -2.08
CA ARG A 90 -11.85 2.80 -1.25
C ARG A 90 -13.01 2.05 -0.62
N ALA A 91 -13.23 2.28 0.67
CA ALA A 91 -14.37 1.74 1.38
C ALA A 91 -15.11 2.86 2.10
N LEU A 92 -16.41 2.69 2.27
CA LEU A 92 -17.16 3.50 3.21
C LEU A 92 -16.59 3.29 4.62
N PRO A 93 -16.57 4.32 5.48
CA PRO A 93 -16.27 4.13 6.89
C PRO A 93 -17.16 3.01 7.45
N GLY A 94 -16.54 1.96 7.99
CA GLY A 94 -17.21 0.67 8.22
C GLY A 94 -18.49 0.77 9.07
N GLY A 95 -19.54 0.09 8.61
CA GLY A 95 -20.53 -0.57 9.46
C GLY A 95 -20.06 -1.99 9.77
N ALA A 96 -20.64 -2.63 10.79
CA ALA A 96 -20.17 -3.88 11.39
C ALA A 96 -19.62 -4.95 10.39
N PRO A 97 -18.55 -5.69 10.76
CA PRO A 97 -17.89 -6.64 9.86
C PRO A 97 -18.83 -7.70 9.29
N ASN A 98 -18.64 -8.02 8.00
CA ASN A 98 -19.32 -9.16 7.36
C ASN A 98 -18.73 -10.48 7.85
N ALA A 99 -19.57 -11.51 8.01
CA ALA A 99 -19.13 -12.82 8.44
C ALA A 99 -18.29 -13.53 7.35
N PRO A 100 -17.20 -14.24 7.72
CA PRO A 100 -16.35 -14.92 6.76
C PRO A 100 -17.09 -16.02 5.99
N ALA A 101 -16.85 -16.09 4.68
CA ALA A 101 -17.37 -17.16 3.83
C ALA A 101 -16.64 -18.49 4.13
N GLY A 102 -17.38 -19.59 4.18
CA GLY A 102 -16.86 -20.91 4.55
C GLY A 102 -15.80 -21.46 3.59
N THR A 103 -14.72 -21.98 4.16
CA THR A 103 -13.54 -22.51 3.45
C THR A 103 -13.82 -23.89 2.81
N ALA A 104 -13.60 -24.03 1.51
CA ALA A 104 -13.45 -25.32 0.84
C ALA A 104 -11.98 -25.77 0.90
N GLY A 105 -11.72 -27.08 1.07
CA GLY A 105 -10.36 -27.63 1.18
C GLY A 105 -9.53 -27.35 -0.07
N ALA A 106 -8.50 -26.52 0.07
CA ALA A 106 -7.75 -25.94 -1.04
C ALA A 106 -6.25 -26.23 -0.95
N THR A 107 -5.59 -26.18 -2.11
CA THR A 107 -4.15 -26.01 -2.26
C THR A 107 -3.62 -24.98 -1.24
N THR A 108 -2.55 -25.30 -0.54
CA THR A 108 -1.97 -24.38 0.44
C THR A 108 -1.25 -23.26 -0.30
N ILE A 109 -1.96 -22.14 -0.50
CA ILE A 109 -1.39 -20.90 -1.01
C ILE A 109 -0.86 -20.11 0.20
N THR A 110 0.36 -19.62 0.09
CA THR A 110 0.97 -18.72 1.07
C THR A 110 1.35 -17.41 0.40
N LEU A 111 0.91 -16.30 0.96
CA LEU A 111 1.43 -14.98 0.61
C LEU A 111 2.58 -14.64 1.55
N THR A 112 3.70 -14.26 0.97
CA THR A 112 4.93 -13.98 1.72
C THR A 112 5.71 -12.84 1.05
N GLY A 113 6.86 -12.48 1.60
CA GLY A 113 7.84 -11.62 0.96
C GLY A 113 9.23 -11.93 1.50
N ALA A 114 10.26 -11.33 0.89
CA ALA A 114 11.60 -11.44 1.45
C ALA A 114 11.71 -10.60 2.72
N ASP A 115 12.11 -11.23 3.82
CA ASP A 115 12.61 -10.50 4.99
C ASP A 115 13.85 -9.71 4.59
N ARG A 116 13.94 -8.48 5.08
CA ARG A 116 15.03 -7.58 4.71
C ARG A 116 15.62 -6.91 5.94
N VAL A 117 16.93 -7.02 6.06
CA VAL A 117 17.72 -6.19 6.98
C VAL A 117 18.31 -5.04 6.17
N VAL A 118 18.14 -3.83 6.68
CA VAL A 118 18.67 -2.60 6.10
C VAL A 118 19.30 -1.77 7.21
N VAL A 119 20.27 -0.93 6.82
CA VAL A 119 20.95 -0.05 7.77
C VAL A 119 20.27 1.31 7.79
N THR A 120 20.14 1.90 8.98
CA THR A 120 19.60 3.24 9.15
C THR A 120 20.44 4.24 8.36
N PRO A 121 19.82 5.16 7.60
CA PRO A 121 20.60 6.15 6.87
C PRO A 121 21.15 7.21 7.84
N ASP A 122 22.45 7.50 7.73
CA ASP A 122 23.12 8.56 8.49
C ASP A 122 22.81 9.98 7.94
N GLY A 123 22.13 10.07 6.79
CA GLY A 123 22.03 11.28 5.97
C GLY A 123 20.63 11.56 5.42
N ALA A 124 20.45 11.41 4.10
CA ALA A 124 19.15 11.56 3.47
C ALA A 124 18.30 10.30 3.67
N ALA A 125 16.98 10.43 3.59
CA ALA A 125 16.09 9.28 3.58
C ALA A 125 16.47 8.31 2.45
N THR A 126 16.36 7.01 2.71
CA THR A 126 16.69 5.95 1.75
C THR A 126 15.42 5.21 1.37
N THR A 127 15.24 4.96 0.07
CA THR A 127 14.11 4.18 -0.43
C THR A 127 14.49 2.72 -0.65
N GLY A 128 13.50 1.85 -0.53
CA GLY A 128 13.64 0.44 -0.82
C GLY A 128 12.32 -0.17 -1.26
N THR A 129 12.37 -1.45 -1.60
CA THR A 129 11.21 -2.18 -2.13
C THR A 129 11.18 -3.58 -1.53
N ILE A 130 9.98 -4.13 -1.35
CA ILE A 130 9.71 -5.54 -1.02
C ILE A 130 8.63 -6.04 -1.99
N ASP A 131 8.87 -7.19 -2.61
CA ASP A 131 7.86 -7.85 -3.42
C ASP A 131 7.06 -8.83 -2.53
N ILE A 132 5.73 -8.77 -2.59
CA ILE A 132 4.82 -9.76 -2.00
C ILE A 132 4.64 -10.88 -3.01
N MET A 133 5.07 -12.07 -2.66
CA MET A 133 5.12 -13.25 -3.52
C MET A 133 4.04 -14.24 -3.15
N LEU A 134 3.60 -14.98 -4.16
CA LEU A 134 2.72 -16.13 -4.01
C LEU A 134 3.54 -17.42 -3.98
N GLN A 135 3.31 -18.26 -2.99
CA GLN A 135 3.90 -19.59 -2.89
C GLN A 135 2.81 -20.66 -2.86
N THR A 136 3.03 -21.76 -3.55
CA THR A 136 2.13 -22.93 -3.56
C THR A 136 2.81 -24.11 -2.90
N GLY A 137 2.09 -24.84 -2.05
CA GLY A 137 2.66 -25.94 -1.29
C GLY A 137 3.22 -27.10 -2.13
N ASP A 138 2.83 -27.19 -3.41
CA ASP A 138 3.29 -28.20 -4.37
C ASP A 138 4.20 -27.61 -5.48
N GLY A 139 4.50 -26.31 -5.44
CA GLY A 139 5.26 -25.60 -6.46
C GLY A 139 4.54 -25.51 -7.81
N ALA A 140 3.25 -25.87 -7.88
CA ALA A 140 2.47 -25.76 -9.10
C ALA A 140 2.01 -24.32 -9.30
N PRO A 141 1.97 -23.85 -10.56
CA PRO A 141 1.39 -22.55 -10.88
C PRO A 141 -0.11 -22.53 -10.66
N ILE A 142 -0.66 -21.35 -10.40
CA ILE A 142 -2.09 -21.11 -10.27
C ILE A 142 -2.56 -20.10 -11.33
N ASP A 143 -3.78 -20.27 -11.82
CA ASP A 143 -4.41 -19.32 -12.71
C ASP A 143 -5.34 -18.42 -11.88
N LEU A 144 -5.00 -17.14 -11.79
CA LEU A 144 -5.80 -16.12 -11.11
C LEU A 144 -6.59 -15.31 -12.12
N LEU A 145 -7.88 -15.16 -11.92
CA LEU A 145 -8.65 -14.19 -12.70
C LEU A 145 -8.26 -12.77 -12.30
N GLU A 146 -8.21 -12.52 -11.00
CA GLU A 146 -8.02 -11.21 -10.36
C GLU A 146 -7.40 -11.39 -8.97
N TYR A 147 -6.73 -10.35 -8.48
CA TYR A 147 -6.30 -10.29 -7.09
C TYR A 147 -6.19 -8.85 -6.59
N SER A 148 -6.35 -8.66 -5.29
CA SER A 148 -6.00 -7.46 -4.54
C SER A 148 -5.06 -7.82 -3.40
N VAL A 149 -4.16 -6.91 -3.04
CA VAL A 149 -3.29 -7.01 -1.88
C VAL A 149 -3.34 -5.66 -1.14
N ARG A 150 -3.73 -5.73 0.13
CA ARG A 150 -3.70 -4.60 1.05
C ARG A 150 -2.60 -4.81 2.08
N VAL A 151 -1.70 -3.85 2.17
CA VAL A 151 -0.55 -3.89 3.08
C VAL A 151 -0.68 -2.78 4.10
N GLU A 152 -0.47 -3.10 5.37
CA GLU A 152 -0.33 -2.16 6.47
C GLU A 152 1.06 -2.29 7.09
N LEU A 153 1.74 -1.17 7.29
CA LEU A 153 3.03 -1.13 7.95
C LEU A 153 2.81 -1.05 9.46
N VAL A 154 3.33 -2.03 10.18
CA VAL A 154 3.25 -2.11 11.64
C VAL A 154 4.66 -2.08 12.22
N GLY A 155 4.91 -1.23 13.20
CA GLY A 155 6.24 -1.10 13.80
C GLY A 155 6.41 0.15 14.66
N PRO A 156 7.63 0.39 15.18
CA PRO A 156 7.92 1.64 15.88
C PRO A 156 7.89 2.81 14.90
N GLU A 157 7.35 3.96 15.30
CA GLU A 157 7.40 5.19 14.50
C GLU A 157 6.87 5.05 13.05
N VAL A 158 5.88 4.20 12.79
CA VAL A 158 5.23 4.10 11.46
C VAL A 158 4.79 5.49 10.98
N GLY A 159 5.14 5.81 9.73
CA GLY A 159 4.90 7.09 9.09
C GLY A 159 5.90 8.21 9.44
N ALA A 160 6.74 8.01 10.46
CA ALA A 160 7.80 8.96 10.84
C ALA A 160 9.20 8.38 10.61
N GLY A 161 9.46 7.15 11.09
CA GLY A 161 10.69 6.41 10.90
C GLY A 161 10.70 5.64 9.58
N VAL A 162 9.67 4.84 9.32
CA VAL A 162 9.47 4.16 8.03
C VAL A 162 8.08 4.46 7.52
N SER A 163 8.00 4.78 6.23
CA SER A 163 6.78 5.14 5.53
C SER A 163 6.64 4.29 4.28
N LEU A 164 5.44 3.78 4.02
CA LEU A 164 5.10 3.34 2.67
C LEU A 164 5.03 4.58 1.77
N ILE A 165 5.50 4.45 0.53
CA ILE A 165 5.47 5.53 -0.47
C ILE A 165 4.72 5.11 -1.75
N GLY A 166 4.06 3.97 -1.71
CA GLY A 166 3.31 3.39 -2.82
C GLY A 166 3.87 2.03 -3.21
N GLY A 167 3.99 1.80 -4.51
CA GLY A 167 4.47 0.54 -5.04
C GLY A 167 4.05 0.34 -6.49
N GLY A 168 3.87 -0.92 -6.86
CA GLY A 168 3.38 -1.25 -8.19
C GLY A 168 3.65 -2.70 -8.53
N VAL A 169 4.13 -2.92 -9.74
CA VAL A 169 4.37 -4.25 -10.28
C VAL A 169 5.63 -4.86 -9.66
N ALA A 170 5.53 -6.09 -9.16
CA ALA A 170 6.70 -6.85 -8.70
C ALA A 170 7.73 -7.06 -9.82
N SER A 171 8.98 -7.33 -9.44
CA SER A 171 10.09 -7.49 -10.40
C SER A 171 9.89 -8.69 -11.34
N ALA A 172 9.28 -9.75 -10.82
CA ALA A 172 8.87 -10.94 -11.54
C ALA A 172 7.34 -11.11 -11.42
N ALA A 173 6.58 -10.16 -11.96
CA ALA A 173 5.13 -10.18 -11.88
C ALA A 173 4.47 -10.72 -13.15
N PRO A 174 3.59 -11.72 -13.04
CA PRO A 174 2.66 -12.10 -14.10
C PRO A 174 1.85 -10.93 -14.64
N ALA A 175 1.46 -10.02 -13.75
CA ALA A 175 0.68 -8.84 -14.08
C ALA A 175 1.44 -7.78 -14.89
N ALA A 176 2.77 -7.89 -15.06
CA ALA A 176 3.53 -7.06 -16.01
C ALA A 176 3.22 -7.41 -17.48
N THR A 177 2.75 -8.63 -17.74
CA THR A 177 2.59 -9.18 -19.10
C THR A 177 1.14 -9.36 -19.53
N ALA A 178 0.20 -9.11 -18.63
CA ALA A 178 -1.21 -9.31 -18.90
C ALA A 178 -1.81 -8.16 -19.76
N PRO A 179 -2.87 -8.46 -20.55
CA PRO A 179 -3.25 -7.68 -21.74
C PRO A 179 -3.87 -6.29 -21.50
N ASP A 180 -4.15 -5.91 -20.26
CA ASP A 180 -4.53 -4.57 -19.81
C ASP A 180 -3.57 -4.25 -18.65
N PRO A 181 -2.87 -3.09 -18.56
CA PRO A 181 -1.99 -2.82 -17.43
C PRO A 181 -2.80 -2.82 -16.13
N LEU A 182 -2.80 -3.98 -15.49
CA LEU A 182 -3.60 -4.32 -14.31
C LEU A 182 -3.19 -3.55 -13.06
N ASN A 183 -2.13 -2.75 -13.15
CA ASN A 183 -1.45 -2.14 -12.02
C ASN A 183 -1.31 -0.63 -12.23
N ALA A 184 -2.44 0.08 -12.11
CA ALA A 184 -2.40 1.49 -11.68
C ALA A 184 -1.51 1.60 -10.41
N PRO A 185 -0.96 2.77 -10.05
CA PRO A 185 0.02 2.93 -8.93
C PRO A 185 -0.53 2.61 -7.52
N GLY A 186 -1.57 1.79 -7.42
CA GLY A 186 -2.30 1.47 -6.22
C GLY A 186 -3.13 2.65 -5.73
N ASN A 187 -3.91 2.39 -4.69
CA ASN A 187 -4.53 3.42 -3.89
C ASN A 187 -3.55 3.86 -2.80
N VAL A 188 -3.27 5.16 -2.78
CA VAL A 188 -2.32 5.81 -1.88
C VAL A 188 -2.99 6.63 -0.77
N ASP A 189 -4.33 6.55 -0.67
CA ASP A 189 -5.10 7.31 0.31
C ASP A 189 -4.75 6.93 1.77
N ASP A 190 -4.25 5.70 1.99
CA ASP A 190 -3.85 5.18 3.31
C ASP A 190 -2.36 5.37 3.62
N LEU A 191 -1.57 5.98 2.72
CA LEU A 191 -0.17 6.29 3.01
C LEU A 191 -0.07 7.28 4.19
N PRO A 192 1.02 7.22 4.99
CA PRO A 192 2.20 6.37 4.84
C PRO A 192 2.09 4.98 5.51
N ALA A 193 0.96 4.67 6.15
CA ALA A 193 0.80 3.46 6.95
C ALA A 193 0.21 2.28 6.16
N GLY A 194 -0.59 2.55 5.12
CA GLY A 194 -1.25 1.53 4.33
C GLY A 194 -1.10 1.76 2.83
N TYR A 195 -1.10 0.68 2.07
CA TYR A 195 -1.04 0.69 0.62
C TYR A 195 -1.92 -0.43 0.05
N TYR A 196 -2.70 -0.13 -0.98
CA TYR A 196 -3.57 -1.09 -1.63
C TYR A 196 -3.24 -1.17 -3.12
N LEU A 197 -3.07 -2.38 -3.64
CA LEU A 197 -2.90 -2.63 -5.06
C LEU A 197 -3.79 -3.79 -5.51
N SER A 198 -4.38 -3.68 -6.71
CA SER A 198 -5.26 -4.72 -7.25
C SER A 198 -5.19 -4.79 -8.76
N THR A 199 -5.49 -5.97 -9.29
CA THR A 199 -5.47 -6.29 -10.72
C THR A 199 -6.86 -6.27 -11.34
N ALA A 200 -7.27 -5.13 -11.90
CA ALA A 200 -8.59 -4.98 -12.54
C ALA A 200 -8.65 -5.66 -13.92
N ASN A 201 -8.88 -6.98 -13.97
CA ASN A 201 -8.84 -7.76 -15.21
C ASN A 201 -10.16 -7.74 -15.98
N THR A 202 -10.44 -6.67 -16.72
CA THR A 202 -11.69 -6.56 -17.49
C THR A 202 -11.82 -7.61 -18.61
N SER A 203 -10.72 -8.19 -19.11
CA SER A 203 -10.73 -9.14 -20.22
C SER A 203 -11.35 -10.51 -19.89
N GLY A 204 -11.35 -10.90 -18.61
CA GLY A 204 -11.80 -12.22 -18.15
C GLY A 204 -10.81 -13.37 -18.42
N ALA A 205 -9.65 -13.12 -19.03
CA ALA A 205 -8.63 -14.13 -19.25
C ALA A 205 -7.79 -14.33 -17.98
N ALA A 206 -7.69 -15.55 -17.47
CA ALA A 206 -6.89 -15.82 -16.28
C ALA A 206 -5.39 -15.50 -16.51
N ILE A 207 -4.76 -14.99 -15.46
CA ILE A 207 -3.36 -14.67 -15.33
C ILE A 207 -2.68 -15.86 -14.67
N ARG A 208 -1.77 -16.51 -15.40
CA ARG A 208 -0.95 -17.57 -14.83
C ARG A 208 0.10 -16.98 -13.89
N VAL A 209 0.13 -17.44 -12.65
CA VAL A 209 1.10 -17.08 -11.62
C VAL A 209 1.91 -18.33 -11.27
N ASP A 210 3.21 -18.32 -11.55
CA ASP A 210 4.11 -19.41 -11.19
C ASP A 210 4.46 -19.34 -9.69
N ASP A 211 4.90 -20.46 -9.11
CA ASP A 211 5.33 -20.51 -7.71
C ASP A 211 6.54 -19.59 -7.47
N GLY A 212 6.43 -18.72 -6.47
CA GLY A 212 7.44 -17.70 -6.14
C GLY A 212 7.31 -16.40 -6.93
N ASP A 213 6.33 -16.28 -7.83
CA ASP A 213 6.10 -15.02 -8.55
C ASP A 213 5.62 -13.92 -7.60
N GLY A 214 6.04 -12.69 -7.90
CA GLY A 214 5.60 -11.50 -7.19
C GLY A 214 4.20 -11.06 -7.64
N LEU A 215 3.27 -10.91 -6.70
CA LEU A 215 1.96 -10.30 -6.95
C LEU A 215 2.08 -8.78 -7.01
N ILE A 216 2.63 -8.18 -5.95
CA ILE A 216 2.76 -6.73 -5.83
C ILE A 216 4.16 -6.35 -5.36
N ARG A 217 4.60 -5.13 -5.70
CA ARG A 217 5.72 -4.45 -5.07
C ARG A 217 5.21 -3.40 -4.10
N VAL A 218 5.81 -3.35 -2.93
CA VAL A 218 5.62 -2.29 -1.94
C VAL A 218 6.90 -1.46 -1.89
N ASP A 219 6.77 -0.17 -2.11
CA ASP A 219 7.87 0.79 -2.01
C ASP A 219 7.80 1.47 -0.64
N TYR A 220 8.96 1.62 0.01
CA TYR A 220 9.08 2.27 1.31
C TYR A 220 10.22 3.27 1.34
N GLU A 221 10.13 4.22 2.27
CA GLU A 221 11.16 5.19 2.60
C GLU A 221 11.53 5.06 4.09
N ILE A 222 12.83 5.12 4.37
CA ILE A 222 13.41 5.05 5.71
C ILE A 222 14.01 6.41 6.03
N SER A 223 13.46 7.05 7.05
CA SER A 223 13.97 8.29 7.61
C SER A 223 15.30 8.08 8.34
N PRO A 224 16.18 9.10 8.36
CA PRO A 224 17.40 9.05 9.14
C PRO A 224 17.13 8.81 10.64
N GLY A 225 17.86 7.86 11.23
CA GLY A 225 17.73 7.49 12.63
C GLY A 225 16.61 6.51 12.95
N ALA A 226 15.80 6.09 11.97
CA ALA A 226 14.81 5.04 12.15
C ALA A 226 15.50 3.72 12.54
N ILE A 227 15.08 3.10 13.63
CA ILE A 227 15.62 1.80 14.08
C ILE A 227 14.45 0.95 14.60
N GLY A 228 14.40 -0.30 14.19
CA GLY A 228 13.41 -1.27 14.66
C GLY A 228 13.02 -2.29 13.61
N THR A 229 12.16 -3.22 14.01
CA THR A 229 11.54 -4.19 13.10
C THR A 229 10.14 -3.73 12.75
N TYR A 230 9.87 -3.69 11.46
CA TYR A 230 8.59 -3.34 10.86
C TYR A 230 8.05 -4.57 10.16
N GLN A 231 6.75 -4.78 10.23
CA GLN A 231 6.04 -5.86 9.59
C GLN A 231 5.11 -5.28 8.54
N LEU A 232 5.09 -5.88 7.35
CA LEU A 232 4.14 -5.55 6.30
C LEU A 232 2.96 -6.51 6.44
N ASP A 233 1.99 -6.13 7.27
CA ASP A 233 0.79 -6.92 7.52
C ASP A 233 -0.09 -6.94 6.28
N LEU A 234 -0.46 -8.13 5.82
CA LEU A 234 -1.42 -8.31 4.75
C LEU A 234 -2.82 -8.40 5.36
N LEU A 235 -3.67 -7.41 5.08
CA LEU A 235 -5.01 -7.36 5.66
C LEU A 235 -5.93 -8.35 4.95
N VAL A 236 -6.71 -9.09 5.74
CA VAL A 236 -7.68 -10.11 5.32
C VAL A 236 -8.97 -10.00 6.13
N GLU A 237 -10.06 -10.50 5.56
CA GLU A 237 -11.41 -10.59 6.16
C GLU A 237 -12.24 -9.29 6.20
N ARG A 238 -11.79 -8.19 5.58
CA ARG A 238 -12.60 -6.99 5.32
C ARG A 238 -13.00 -6.90 3.84
N VAL A 239 -13.95 -6.01 3.57
CA VAL A 239 -14.60 -5.86 2.24
C VAL A 239 -13.61 -5.34 1.16
N ASN A 240 -12.53 -4.66 1.55
CA ASN A 240 -11.51 -4.09 0.67
C ASN A 240 -10.09 -4.66 0.91
N ASP A 241 -10.02 -5.89 1.41
CA ASP A 241 -8.77 -6.54 1.82
C ASP A 241 -8.09 -7.32 0.69
N THR A 242 -7.05 -8.07 1.06
CA THR A 242 -6.34 -9.00 0.18
C THR A 242 -7.28 -10.12 -0.24
N VAL A 243 -7.48 -10.27 -1.55
CA VAL A 243 -8.34 -11.29 -2.16
C VAL A 243 -7.62 -11.89 -3.36
N LEU A 244 -7.67 -13.21 -3.50
CA LEU A 244 -7.22 -13.93 -4.69
C LEU A 244 -8.43 -14.60 -5.32
N LEU A 245 -8.72 -14.34 -6.60
CA LEU A 245 -9.83 -14.94 -7.32
C LEU A 245 -9.29 -15.93 -8.36
N ASP A 246 -9.76 -17.17 -8.32
CA ASP A 246 -9.42 -18.20 -9.32
C ASP A 246 -10.01 -17.89 -10.71
N ASP A 247 -9.68 -18.71 -11.70
CA ASP A 247 -10.17 -18.61 -13.08
C ASP A 247 -11.71 -18.57 -13.24
N ALA A 248 -12.44 -19.01 -12.22
CA ALA A 248 -13.89 -18.99 -12.16
C ALA A 248 -14.45 -17.87 -11.26
N GLY A 249 -13.60 -16.96 -10.78
CA GLY A 249 -13.97 -15.84 -9.92
C GLY A 249 -14.28 -16.22 -8.48
N ARG A 250 -13.82 -17.39 -8.01
CA ARG A 250 -14.03 -17.82 -6.61
C ARG A 250 -12.84 -17.37 -5.76
N ALA A 251 -13.13 -16.89 -4.55
CA ALA A 251 -12.08 -16.57 -3.59
C ALA A 251 -11.29 -17.82 -3.18
N LEU A 252 -9.97 -17.75 -3.33
CA LEU A 252 -9.02 -18.75 -2.88
C LEU A 252 -8.66 -18.51 -1.42
N ALA A 253 -8.53 -19.58 -0.64
CA ALA A 253 -7.99 -19.51 0.71
C ALA A 253 -6.45 -19.46 0.65
N PHE A 254 -5.85 -18.68 1.53
CA PHE A 254 -4.40 -18.57 1.67
C PHE A 254 -4.01 -18.32 3.13
N SER A 255 -2.74 -18.60 3.45
CA SER A 255 -2.09 -18.17 4.68
C SER A 255 -1.12 -17.03 4.41
N ILE A 256 -0.81 -16.26 5.44
CA ILE A 256 0.13 -15.14 5.36
C ILE A 256 1.37 -15.45 6.21
N ILE A 257 2.54 -15.24 5.61
CA ILE A 257 3.81 -15.07 6.33
C ILE A 257 4.21 -13.62 6.07
N ALA A 258 3.92 -12.73 7.03
CA ALA A 258 4.12 -11.31 6.82
C ALA A 258 5.62 -10.99 6.67
N PRO A 259 6.04 -10.30 5.60
CA PRO A 259 7.44 -9.94 5.44
C PRO A 259 7.86 -8.90 6.48
N THR A 260 9.10 -9.03 6.93
CA THR A 260 9.69 -8.13 7.91
C THR A 260 10.75 -7.23 7.27
N LEU A 261 10.75 -5.96 7.66
CA LEU A 261 11.78 -4.99 7.38
C LEU A 261 12.46 -4.61 8.70
N THR A 262 13.69 -5.06 8.89
CA THR A 262 14.49 -4.69 10.06
C THR A 262 15.45 -3.57 9.69
N VAL A 263 15.21 -2.39 10.25
CA VAL A 263 16.10 -1.24 10.13
C VAL A 263 17.04 -1.24 11.34
N SER A 264 18.32 -1.54 11.12
CA SER A 264 19.33 -1.67 12.16
C SER A 264 20.51 -0.70 11.99
N ILE A 265 21.50 -0.80 12.86
CA ILE A 265 22.72 -0.01 12.85
C ILE A 265 23.76 -0.57 11.86
N PRO A 266 24.68 0.27 11.35
CA PRO A 266 25.75 -0.20 10.48
C PRO A 266 26.57 -1.32 11.13
N GLY A 267 26.66 -2.45 10.44
CA GLY A 267 27.41 -3.63 10.88
C GLY A 267 26.58 -4.70 11.60
N ASP A 268 25.31 -4.45 11.91
CA ASP A 268 24.40 -5.53 12.35
C ASP A 268 23.81 -6.21 11.12
N LEU A 269 24.18 -7.47 10.92
CA LEU A 269 23.87 -8.27 9.74
C LEU A 269 22.74 -9.26 9.97
N ASN A 270 22.43 -9.56 11.23
CA ASN A 270 21.41 -10.53 11.60
C ASN A 270 20.14 -9.85 12.16
N GLY A 271 20.16 -8.53 12.36
CA GLY A 271 19.04 -7.75 12.83
C GLY A 271 18.77 -7.87 14.34
N ASP A 272 19.74 -8.33 15.13
CA ASP A 272 19.60 -8.45 16.60
C ASP A 272 19.90 -7.14 17.36
N PHE A 273 20.17 -6.06 16.61
CA PHE A 273 20.51 -4.71 17.07
C PHE A 273 21.84 -4.64 17.84
N VAL A 274 22.71 -5.64 17.70
CA VAL A 274 24.05 -5.70 18.29
C VAL A 274 25.07 -6.08 17.23
N VAL A 275 26.06 -5.23 16.99
CA VAL A 275 27.21 -5.60 16.16
C VAL A 275 28.18 -6.44 16.99
N GLY A 276 28.19 -7.75 16.77
CA GLY A 276 28.91 -8.69 17.61
C GLY A 276 29.54 -9.87 16.87
N ALA A 277 29.72 -10.95 17.63
CA ALA A 277 30.39 -12.15 17.12
C ALA A 277 29.58 -12.87 16.04
N ASN A 278 28.24 -12.73 16.04
CA ASN A 278 27.37 -13.33 15.05
C ASN A 278 27.57 -12.65 13.67
N ASP A 279 27.63 -11.32 13.64
CA ASP A 279 27.85 -10.54 12.41
C ASP A 279 29.24 -10.78 11.84
N LEU A 280 30.25 -10.79 12.72
CA LEU A 280 31.61 -11.14 12.34
C LEU A 280 31.67 -12.56 11.76
N ALA A 281 30.92 -13.52 12.32
CA ALA A 281 30.87 -14.87 11.80
C ALA A 281 30.22 -14.92 10.39
N ILE A 282 29.20 -14.11 10.11
CA ILE A 282 28.58 -14.01 8.78
C ILE A 282 29.60 -13.53 7.74
N VAL A 283 30.33 -12.43 8.01
CA VAL A 283 31.38 -11.93 7.11
C VAL A 283 32.49 -12.95 6.93
N LEU A 284 32.99 -13.54 8.01
CA LEU A 284 34.09 -14.51 7.93
C LEU A 284 33.69 -15.81 7.21
N ALA A 285 32.44 -16.26 7.34
CA ALA A 285 31.94 -17.44 6.64
C ALA A 285 31.88 -17.25 5.12
N ASN A 286 31.67 -16.01 4.66
CA ASN A 286 31.57 -15.66 3.25
C ASN A 286 32.77 -14.84 2.74
N PHE A 287 33.85 -14.70 3.52
CA PHE A 287 34.97 -13.84 3.16
C PHE A 287 35.58 -14.25 1.81
N THR A 288 35.82 -13.28 0.94
CA THR A 288 36.23 -13.38 -0.47
C THR A 288 35.23 -14.05 -1.42
N GLN A 289 34.01 -14.38 -0.96
CA GLN A 289 32.96 -14.90 -1.83
C GLN A 289 32.27 -13.77 -2.60
N SER A 290 31.81 -14.09 -3.80
CA SER A 290 30.88 -13.25 -4.53
C SER A 290 29.45 -13.62 -4.16
N VAL A 291 28.65 -12.61 -3.81
CA VAL A 291 27.27 -12.73 -3.37
C VAL A 291 26.40 -11.72 -4.13
N PRO A 292 25.06 -11.83 -4.11
CA PRO A 292 24.22 -10.77 -4.64
C PRO A 292 24.54 -9.43 -3.95
N VAL A 293 24.63 -8.36 -4.74
CA VAL A 293 25.02 -7.03 -4.23
C VAL A 293 24.03 -6.58 -3.14
N GLY A 294 24.56 -6.25 -1.96
CA GLY A 294 23.77 -5.84 -0.80
C GLY A 294 23.06 -6.99 -0.09
N ASP A 295 23.55 -8.23 -0.23
CA ASP A 295 23.07 -9.36 0.57
C ASP A 295 23.70 -9.33 1.98
N PHE A 296 23.08 -8.58 2.89
CA PHE A 296 23.48 -8.43 4.29
C PHE A 296 23.57 -9.78 5.00
N SER A 297 22.68 -10.72 4.66
CA SER A 297 22.65 -12.06 5.25
C SER A 297 23.89 -12.91 4.90
N ARG A 298 24.60 -12.50 3.84
CA ARG A 298 25.87 -13.09 3.43
C ARG A 298 27.08 -12.19 3.72
N GLY A 299 26.87 -11.01 4.29
CA GLY A 299 27.93 -10.13 4.75
C GLY A 299 28.48 -9.13 3.74
N ASP A 300 27.81 -8.91 2.60
CA ASP A 300 28.14 -7.81 1.67
C ASP A 300 27.34 -6.56 2.05
N VAL A 301 27.96 -5.72 2.86
CA VAL A 301 27.36 -4.54 3.48
C VAL A 301 28.06 -3.25 3.14
N THR A 302 29.27 -3.32 2.63
CA THR A 302 30.00 -2.17 2.12
C THR A 302 31.03 -2.62 1.09
N GLY A 303 31.47 -1.67 0.29
CA GLY A 303 32.55 -1.85 -0.65
C GLY A 303 33.20 -0.49 -0.95
N PRO A 304 33.84 -0.33 -2.12
CA PRO A 304 34.42 0.93 -2.54
C PRO A 304 33.42 2.09 -2.48
N GLY A 305 33.69 3.06 -1.59
CA GLY A 305 32.83 4.23 -1.41
C GLY A 305 31.67 4.05 -0.43
N GLY A 306 31.66 2.98 0.37
CA GLY A 306 30.63 2.73 1.37
C GLY A 306 29.36 2.09 0.82
N VAL A 307 29.42 1.55 -0.40
CA VAL A 307 28.28 0.94 -1.09
C VAL A 307 28.59 -0.55 -1.31
N PRO A 308 27.67 -1.49 -1.00
CA PRO A 308 27.84 -2.92 -1.28
C PRO A 308 28.26 -3.18 -2.73
N ASP A 309 29.17 -4.13 -2.95
CA ASP A 309 29.77 -4.38 -4.27
C ASP A 309 29.64 -5.84 -4.76
N GLY A 310 28.95 -6.69 -3.99
CA GLY A 310 28.77 -8.11 -4.30
C GLY A 310 29.98 -8.98 -3.94
N ILE A 311 30.95 -8.45 -3.21
CA ILE A 311 32.12 -9.18 -2.71
C ILE A 311 32.24 -8.95 -1.21
N VAL A 312 32.10 -10.03 -0.43
CA VAL A 312 32.32 -9.98 1.02
C VAL A 312 33.83 -9.89 1.28
N GLY A 313 34.33 -8.70 1.57
CA GLY A 313 35.74 -8.37 1.52
C GLY A 313 36.30 -7.68 2.76
N ALA A 314 37.46 -7.05 2.56
CA ALA A 314 38.14 -6.32 3.64
C ALA A 314 37.34 -5.09 4.10
N ASP A 315 36.59 -4.46 3.20
CA ASP A 315 35.76 -3.30 3.54
C ASP A 315 34.63 -3.70 4.52
N ASP A 316 33.95 -4.82 4.27
CA ASP A 316 32.93 -5.37 5.19
C ASP A 316 33.53 -5.71 6.55
N LEU A 317 34.68 -6.40 6.55
CA LEU A 317 35.36 -6.75 7.78
C LEU A 317 35.77 -5.52 8.58
N VAL A 318 36.25 -4.46 7.91
CA VAL A 318 36.60 -3.19 8.55
C VAL A 318 35.36 -2.52 9.15
N LEU A 319 34.21 -2.55 8.46
CA LEU A 319 32.94 -2.02 8.99
C LEU A 319 32.55 -2.76 10.27
N ILE A 320 32.50 -4.10 10.25
CA ILE A 320 32.11 -4.91 11.41
C ILE A 320 33.07 -4.67 12.58
N LEU A 321 34.39 -4.66 12.35
CA LEU A 321 35.36 -4.43 13.41
C LEU A 321 35.32 -3.00 13.94
N GLY A 322 35.00 -2.02 13.09
CA GLY A 322 34.85 -0.62 13.49
C GLY A 322 33.58 -0.34 14.30
N ALA A 323 32.51 -1.11 14.04
CA ALA A 323 31.25 -1.03 14.77
C ALA A 323 31.11 -2.08 15.89
N PHE A 324 32.11 -2.95 16.09
CA PHE A 324 32.03 -4.06 17.03
C PHE A 324 31.68 -3.56 18.44
N THR A 325 30.75 -4.24 19.11
CA THR A 325 30.11 -3.88 20.39
C THR A 325 29.11 -2.73 20.35
N ASN A 326 28.87 -2.09 19.20
CA ASN A 326 27.75 -1.16 19.07
C ASN A 326 26.45 -1.92 19.29
N GLN A 327 25.57 -1.34 20.08
CA GLN A 327 24.25 -1.88 20.36
C GLN A 327 23.26 -0.74 20.45
N VAL A 328 22.08 -0.96 19.90
CA VAL A 328 20.93 -0.08 20.11
C VAL A 328 19.79 -0.88 20.72
N ILE A 329 19.04 -0.23 21.61
CA ILE A 329 17.77 -0.77 22.08
C ILE A 329 16.71 -0.12 21.18
N PRO A 330 16.06 -0.88 20.28
CA PRO A 330 15.01 -0.31 19.45
C PRO A 330 13.89 0.25 20.35
N PRO A 331 13.15 1.28 19.89
CA PRO A 331 11.95 1.73 20.59
C PRO A 331 11.09 0.49 20.86
N GLY A 332 10.74 0.25 22.12
CA GLY A 332 9.98 -0.93 22.49
C GLY A 332 8.76 -0.99 21.58
N GLY A 333 8.63 -2.05 20.79
CA GLY A 333 7.54 -2.18 19.84
C GLY A 333 6.24 -1.93 20.60
N SER A 334 5.53 -0.86 20.26
CA SER A 334 4.17 -0.67 20.74
C SER A 334 3.46 -1.96 20.39
N ALA A 335 3.12 -2.77 21.40
CA ALA A 335 2.38 -4.00 21.17
C ALA A 335 1.20 -3.62 20.29
N SER A 336 1.16 -4.18 19.08
CA SER A 336 0.21 -3.76 18.05
C SER A 336 -1.17 -3.71 18.68
N ALA A 337 -1.77 -2.52 18.75
CA ALA A 337 -3.10 -2.32 19.32
C ALA A 337 -4.18 -2.81 18.35
N THR A 338 -3.84 -3.78 17.49
CA THR A 338 -4.72 -4.47 16.56
C THR A 338 -5.72 -5.30 17.37
N GLY A 339 -6.79 -4.65 17.81
CA GLY A 339 -7.96 -5.30 18.39
C GLY A 339 -8.71 -4.53 19.49
N ALA A 340 -8.24 -3.37 19.95
CA ALA A 340 -8.90 -2.67 21.06
C ALA A 340 -9.97 -1.67 20.62
N ASP A 341 -9.85 -1.06 19.43
CA ASP A 341 -10.76 0.03 19.03
C ASP A 341 -12.10 -0.45 18.46
N ASP A 342 -12.25 -1.74 18.16
CA ASP A 342 -13.52 -2.32 17.66
C ASP A 342 -14.38 -2.98 18.78
N ALA A 343 -13.91 -2.96 20.03
CA ALA A 343 -14.60 -3.59 21.17
C ALA A 343 -15.27 -2.60 22.15
N LEU A 344 -15.15 -1.28 21.95
CA LEU A 344 -15.59 -0.26 22.92
C LEU A 344 -17.02 0.29 22.70
N ALA A 345 -17.83 -0.33 21.83
CA ALA A 345 -19.21 0.09 21.56
C ALA A 345 -20.31 -0.61 22.42
N LEU A 346 -19.97 -1.44 23.42
CA LEU A 346 -20.96 -2.28 24.12
C LEU A 346 -20.93 -2.27 25.66
N ALA A 347 -20.44 -1.20 26.28
CA ALA A 347 -20.59 -0.99 27.72
C ALA A 347 -21.26 0.36 28.04
N SER A 348 -22.58 0.41 27.94
CA SER A 348 -23.39 1.46 28.58
C SER A 348 -24.02 0.91 29.85
N ASP A 349 -23.43 1.22 31.01
CA ASP A 349 -24.13 1.35 32.29
C ASP A 349 -23.30 2.15 33.33
N ALA A 350 -23.63 3.45 33.42
CA ALA A 350 -23.63 4.43 34.55
C ALA A 350 -22.67 4.32 35.78
N PRO A 351 -22.36 5.43 36.54
CA PRO A 351 -23.16 6.65 36.71
C PRO A 351 -22.44 8.03 36.83
N THR A 352 -23.21 9.06 36.45
CA THR A 352 -23.24 10.49 36.89
C THR A 352 -22.02 11.13 37.59
N ALA A 353 -21.44 12.14 36.95
CA ALA A 353 -20.66 13.22 37.57
C ALA A 353 -21.13 14.61 37.07
N PRO A 354 -21.01 15.69 37.87
CA PRO A 354 -21.78 16.93 37.74
C PRO A 354 -21.19 17.94 36.74
N PRO A 355 -21.98 18.93 36.25
CA PRO A 355 -21.54 19.88 35.23
C PRO A 355 -20.72 21.01 35.84
N GLY A 356 -19.50 21.23 35.35
CA GLY A 356 -18.73 22.42 35.71
C GLY A 356 -17.23 22.33 35.46
N ALA A 357 -16.81 22.28 34.19
CA ALA A 357 -15.47 22.74 33.79
C ALA A 357 -15.47 23.07 32.29
N THR A 358 -15.53 24.36 31.98
CA THR A 358 -15.24 24.92 30.66
C THR A 358 -13.74 24.83 30.40
N SER A 359 -13.30 23.95 29.51
CA SER A 359 -11.94 24.02 28.94
C SER A 359 -12.00 24.62 27.54
N SER A 360 -11.49 25.84 27.44
CA SER A 360 -11.25 26.58 26.21
C SER A 360 -10.27 25.83 25.32
N LEU A 361 -10.74 25.35 24.18
CA LEU A 361 -9.89 25.07 23.03
C LEU A 361 -9.59 26.40 22.35
N ASP A 362 -8.43 26.96 22.69
CA ASP A 362 -7.85 28.07 21.96
C ASP A 362 -7.57 27.66 20.50
N ARG A 363 -8.03 28.54 19.62
CA ARG A 363 -7.87 28.52 18.16
C ARG A 363 -6.40 28.42 17.75
N TRP A 364 -6.10 27.50 16.85
CA TRP A 364 -4.97 27.64 15.93
C TRP A 364 -5.47 27.84 14.50
N GLN A 365 -4.74 28.70 13.77
CA GLN A 365 -5.19 29.44 12.59
C GLN A 365 -4.79 28.76 11.29
N GLY A 366 -5.65 28.89 10.28
CA GLY A 366 -5.44 28.36 8.93
C GLY A 366 -4.24 28.96 8.20
N TRP A 367 -3.74 28.19 7.23
CA TRP A 367 -2.71 28.65 6.31
C TRP A 367 -3.35 29.28 5.06
N ASN A 368 -3.05 30.56 4.89
CA ASN A 368 -3.35 31.37 3.72
C ASN A 368 -2.63 30.82 2.47
N ARG A 369 -3.34 30.90 1.35
CA ARG A 369 -2.84 30.63 -0.02
C ARG A 369 -1.67 31.55 -0.40
N PRO A 370 -0.72 31.09 -1.22
CA PRO A 370 0.34 31.93 -1.75
C PRO A 370 -0.21 32.95 -2.76
N VAL A 371 0.16 34.21 -2.53
CA VAL A 371 -0.02 35.32 -3.46
C VAL A 371 1.05 35.19 -4.55
N PHE A 372 0.62 34.97 -5.79
CA PHE A 372 1.45 35.20 -6.97
C PHE A 372 1.78 36.69 -7.07
N ARG A 373 3.07 37.01 -7.15
CA ARG A 373 3.55 38.30 -7.66
C ARG A 373 4.57 38.05 -8.76
N ASP A 374 4.21 38.56 -9.93
CA ASP A 374 5.11 38.81 -11.04
C ASP A 374 6.23 39.79 -10.65
N ALA A 375 7.42 39.56 -11.22
CA ALA A 375 8.23 40.52 -11.99
C ALA A 375 9.74 40.41 -11.72
N GLU A 376 10.48 40.17 -12.81
CA GLU A 376 11.85 40.64 -13.19
C GLU A 376 12.50 39.49 -13.98
N ARG A 377 12.44 39.45 -15.32
CA ARG A 377 12.98 40.36 -16.34
C ARG A 377 14.47 40.67 -16.15
N THR A 378 15.33 39.87 -16.78
CA THR A 378 16.61 40.37 -17.28
C THR A 378 16.89 39.77 -18.66
N ASP A 379 16.94 40.68 -19.64
CA ASP A 379 17.39 40.46 -21.00
C ASP A 379 18.81 39.89 -21.04
N THR A 380 19.07 38.90 -21.91
CA THR A 380 20.34 38.87 -22.64
C THR A 380 20.10 38.48 -24.09
N VAL A 381 20.40 39.46 -24.93
CA VAL A 381 20.39 39.46 -26.38
C VAL A 381 21.43 38.48 -26.92
N THR A 382 21.05 37.62 -27.86
CA THR A 382 21.97 37.15 -28.91
C THR A 382 21.22 37.09 -30.24
N ARG A 383 21.62 38.02 -31.12
CA ARG A 383 21.13 38.22 -32.48
C ARG A 383 21.87 37.30 -33.45
N LEU A 384 21.09 36.83 -34.44
CA LEU A 384 21.41 36.72 -35.88
C LEU A 384 22.62 35.86 -36.30
N PHE A 385 22.38 34.80 -37.08
CA PHE A 385 22.68 34.80 -38.52
C PHE A 385 22.04 33.60 -39.24
N SER A 386 21.59 33.87 -40.46
CA SER A 386 20.71 33.13 -41.37
C SER A 386 21.11 31.71 -41.83
N PRO A 387 20.16 30.95 -42.41
CA PRO A 387 20.43 29.70 -43.11
C PRO A 387 21.06 29.98 -44.49
N ARG A 388 21.95 29.09 -44.93
CA ARG A 388 22.42 29.08 -46.32
C ARG A 388 22.34 27.66 -46.87
N SER A 389 21.68 27.58 -48.00
CA SER A 389 21.42 26.42 -48.83
C SER A 389 22.63 26.07 -49.71
N ASP A 390 22.53 24.87 -50.29
CA ASP A 390 23.05 24.43 -51.58
C ASP A 390 24.57 24.22 -51.77
N ASP A 391 24.88 22.98 -52.17
CA ASP A 391 25.69 22.57 -53.33
C ASP A 391 26.65 21.41 -52.96
N HIS A 392 26.41 20.17 -53.41
CA HIS A 392 26.54 19.59 -54.76
C HIS A 392 28.00 19.16 -55.11
N LEU A 393 28.18 17.82 -55.15
CA LEU A 393 29.11 17.00 -55.98
C LEU A 393 30.63 16.93 -55.63
N PRO A 394 31.40 15.99 -56.23
CA PRO A 394 31.19 14.54 -56.38
C PRO A 394 32.51 13.71 -56.22
N ASP A 395 32.41 12.42 -56.59
CA ASP A 395 33.42 11.50 -57.12
C ASP A 395 34.43 10.79 -56.19
N GLY A 396 34.33 9.45 -56.23
CA GLY A 396 35.36 8.65 -56.91
C GLY A 396 36.37 7.91 -56.02
N GLY A 397 36.19 6.60 -55.92
CA GLY A 397 37.16 5.65 -55.36
C GLY A 397 36.58 4.24 -55.28
#